data_AF-A0A2N6J768-F1
#
_entry.id   AF-A0A2N6J768-F1
#
_cell.length_a   1.000
_cell.length_b   1.000
_cell.length_c   1.000
_cell.angle_alpha   90.00
_cell.angle_beta   90.00
_cell.angle_gamma   90.00
#
_symmetry.space_group_name_H-M   'P 1'
#
loop_
_entity.id
_entity.type
_entity.pdbx_description
1 polymer ?
#
loop_
_entity_poly.entity_id
_entity_poly.type
_entity_poly.pdbx_seq_one_letter_code
_entity_poly.pdbx_strand_id
1 'polypeptide(L)'
;MNKGIKGKYWMMAAVVASAAGSMSAQAADWADNSIGYRYGTRFAEPYNSQDITKNIVNFQHASGYKYGTNFLNVDLLMSDSKDDNAQEAYITYRHTLDFSKISGKNLAFGPARSVGLTLGFDWNTKNDNSYASKKRMLVVGPTLMMDVPGFLNVSVLALFESNQPKGISSRYTYDTHPMLNLAWGIPLGSTGLAFEGYMNYIAAKGKNEFGGSTGPEVNFDGQIMYDVGTPLGMGKNTFRVGLEYQYWRNKFGNPSNVPGSLAKTPMVRAEYHF
;
A
#
# COMPACT_ATOMS: atom_id res chain seq x y z
N MET A 1 5.76 -13.64 -51.47
CA MET A 1 6.47 -13.82 -50.17
C MET A 1 6.70 -12.43 -49.59
N ASN A 2 6.32 -12.02 -48.39
CA ASN A 2 5.63 -12.64 -47.26
C ASN A 2 4.89 -11.49 -46.53
N LYS A 3 3.59 -11.63 -46.23
CA LYS A 3 2.82 -10.69 -45.40
C LYS A 3 3.12 -10.97 -43.93
N GLY A 4 3.15 -9.93 -43.07
CA GLY A 4 3.48 -10.11 -41.65
C GLY A 4 3.04 -8.98 -40.71
N ILE A 5 1.73 -8.83 -40.54
CA ILE A 5 1.03 -8.54 -39.25
C ILE A 5 1.57 -7.38 -38.39
N LYS A 6 1.13 -6.15 -38.68
CA LYS A 6 1.04 -5.05 -37.70
C LYS A 6 -0.43 -4.75 -37.43
N GLY A 7 -1.05 -5.39 -36.43
CA GLY A 7 -2.47 -5.19 -36.17
C GLY A 7 -3.11 -6.02 -35.06
N LYS A 8 -2.40 -6.31 -33.95
CA LYS A 8 -2.98 -7.14 -32.87
C LYS A 8 -2.89 -6.58 -31.44
N TYR A 9 -2.33 -5.39 -31.21
CA TYR A 9 -2.23 -4.84 -29.84
C TYR A 9 -3.37 -3.89 -29.45
N TRP A 10 -4.11 -3.34 -30.41
CA TRP A 10 -5.24 -2.45 -30.12
C TRP A 10 -6.54 -3.18 -29.77
N MET A 11 -6.63 -4.47 -30.08
CA MET A 11 -7.85 -5.26 -29.88
C MET A 11 -7.98 -5.83 -28.45
N MET A 12 -6.88 -5.92 -27.69
CA MET A 12 -6.92 -6.33 -26.27
C MET A 12 -7.28 -5.18 -25.31
N ALA A 13 -7.04 -3.92 -25.69
CA ALA A 13 -7.47 -2.76 -24.90
C ALA A 13 -9.00 -2.55 -24.95
N ALA A 14 -9.64 -2.94 -26.06
CA ALA A 14 -11.09 -2.79 -26.24
C ALA A 14 -11.93 -3.86 -25.51
N VAL A 15 -11.37 -5.04 -25.24
CA VAL A 15 -12.09 -6.13 -24.54
C VAL A 15 -12.13 -5.92 -23.02
N VAL A 16 -11.14 -5.22 -22.44
CA VAL A 16 -11.21 -4.82 -21.01
C VAL A 16 -12.12 -3.60 -20.82
N ALA A 17 -12.19 -2.70 -21.80
CA ALA A 17 -13.05 -1.52 -21.74
C ALA A 17 -14.57 -1.83 -21.89
N SER A 18 -14.92 -2.96 -22.48
CA SER A 18 -16.32 -3.37 -22.70
C SER A 18 -16.92 -4.21 -21.56
N ALA A 19 -16.12 -4.63 -20.58
CA ALA A 19 -16.61 -5.22 -19.32
C ALA A 19 -16.98 -4.16 -18.25
N ALA A 20 -16.77 -2.87 -18.54
CA ALA A 20 -17.25 -1.76 -17.71
C ALA A 20 -18.75 -1.45 -17.90
N GLY A 21 -19.42 -2.19 -18.80
CA GLY A 21 -20.86 -2.10 -19.00
C GLY A 21 -21.61 -2.74 -17.83
N SER A 22 -22.34 -1.92 -17.08
CA SER A 22 -23.29 -2.33 -16.03
C SER A 22 -22.69 -3.03 -14.81
N MET A 23 -21.71 -2.40 -14.15
CA MET A 23 -21.62 -2.56 -12.70
C MET A 23 -22.81 -1.80 -12.09
N SER A 24 -23.89 -2.53 -11.79
CA SER A 24 -24.86 -2.06 -10.78
C SER A 24 -24.05 -1.54 -9.60
N ALA A 25 -24.20 -0.28 -9.23
CA ALA A 25 -23.55 0.28 -8.04
C ALA A 25 -23.96 -0.62 -6.85
N GLN A 26 -23.08 -1.56 -6.48
CA GLN A 26 -23.30 -2.35 -5.29
C GLN A 26 -23.03 -1.41 -4.13
N ALA A 27 -24.10 -1.01 -3.44
CA ALA A 27 -23.97 -0.20 -2.24
C ALA A 27 -23.02 -0.92 -1.28
N ALA A 28 -22.08 -0.16 -0.71
CA ALA A 28 -21.25 -0.68 0.36
C ALA A 28 -22.15 -1.02 1.56
N ASP A 29 -21.94 -2.19 2.17
CA ASP A 29 -22.59 -2.59 3.42
C ASP A 29 -22.09 -1.69 4.58
N TRP A 30 -20.84 -1.25 4.49
CA TRP A 30 -20.24 -0.26 5.37
C TRP A 30 -19.11 0.48 4.62
N ALA A 31 -18.86 1.72 5.04
CA ALA A 31 -17.71 2.50 4.61
C ALA A 31 -17.17 3.30 5.79
N ASP A 32 -15.85 3.53 5.78
CA ASP A 32 -15.12 4.39 6.71
C ASP A 32 -14.17 5.24 5.87
N ASN A 33 -14.33 6.56 5.96
CA ASN A 33 -13.42 7.51 5.33
C ASN A 33 -12.67 8.25 6.41
N SER A 34 -11.40 8.55 6.18
CA SER A 34 -10.64 9.39 7.08
C SER A 34 -9.73 10.36 6.36
N ILE A 35 -9.50 11.49 7.01
CA ILE A 35 -8.38 12.38 6.73
C ILE A 35 -7.43 12.27 7.92
N GLY A 36 -6.15 12.07 7.64
CA GLY A 36 -5.13 11.99 8.67
C GLY A 36 -3.92 12.86 8.39
N TYR A 37 -3.16 13.06 9.46
CA TYR A 37 -1.92 13.79 9.46
C TYR A 37 -0.85 12.99 10.19
N ARG A 38 0.33 12.87 9.58
CA ARG A 38 1.51 12.26 10.19
C ARG A 38 2.69 13.20 10.16
N TYR A 39 3.51 13.10 11.19
CA TYR A 39 4.74 13.87 11.31
C TYR A 39 5.87 13.01 11.87
N GLY A 40 7.06 13.14 11.28
CA GLY A 40 8.28 12.48 11.73
C GLY A 40 9.53 13.19 11.24
N THR A 41 10.64 12.99 11.93
CA THR A 41 11.92 13.73 11.71
C THR A 41 13.07 12.85 11.23
N ARG A 42 12.83 11.55 11.03
CA ARG A 42 13.85 10.55 10.70
C ARG A 42 13.42 9.70 9.50
N PHE A 43 12.84 10.34 8.48
CA PHE A 43 12.60 9.69 7.21
C PHE A 43 13.92 9.47 6.46
N ALA A 44 14.01 8.37 5.73
CA ALA A 44 15.15 8.03 4.91
C ALA A 44 14.72 7.86 3.44
N GLU A 45 15.47 8.46 2.53
CA GLU A 45 15.28 8.32 1.08
C GLU A 45 16.57 7.79 0.45
N PRO A 46 16.49 6.84 -0.52
CA PRO A 46 17.69 6.34 -1.18
C PRO A 46 18.54 7.46 -1.75
N TYR A 47 19.86 7.30 -1.62
CA TYR A 47 20.88 8.27 -2.03
C TYR A 47 20.90 9.57 -1.22
N ASN A 48 20.13 9.65 -0.14
CA ASN A 48 20.21 10.71 0.86
C ASN A 48 20.80 10.15 2.16
N SER A 49 21.80 10.83 2.71
CA SER A 49 22.48 10.44 3.96
C SER A 49 21.91 11.15 5.20
N GLN A 50 20.96 12.06 5.03
CA GLN A 50 20.43 12.88 6.10
C GLN A 50 19.06 12.37 6.57
N ASP A 51 18.78 12.54 7.87
CA ASP A 51 17.44 12.39 8.42
C ASP A 51 16.54 13.53 7.90
N ILE A 52 15.45 13.15 7.24
CA ILE A 52 14.48 14.06 6.60
C ILE A 52 13.26 14.23 7.50
N THR A 53 12.81 15.46 7.67
CA THR A 53 11.50 15.74 8.26
C THR A 53 10.43 15.67 7.20
N LYS A 54 9.32 14.97 7.48
CA LYS A 54 8.13 15.00 6.61
C LYS A 54 6.87 15.29 7.38
N ASN A 55 6.01 16.07 6.73
CA ASN A 55 4.60 16.21 7.05
C ASN A 55 3.83 15.40 6.01
N ILE A 56 2.91 14.55 6.43
CA ILE A 56 2.12 13.71 5.50
C ILE A 56 0.65 13.96 5.78
N VAL A 57 -0.09 14.35 4.75
CA VAL A 57 -1.55 14.39 4.78
C VAL A 57 -2.05 13.16 4.03
N ASN A 58 -2.97 12.40 4.63
CA ASN A 58 -3.55 11.24 3.97
C ASN A 58 -5.08 11.33 3.88
N PHE A 59 -5.62 10.79 2.80
CA PHE A 59 -7.01 10.36 2.71
C PHE A 59 -7.05 8.84 2.67
N GLN A 60 -7.93 8.23 3.46
CA GLN A 60 -8.16 6.79 3.45
C GLN A 60 -9.64 6.48 3.27
N HIS A 61 -9.92 5.43 2.51
CA HIS A 61 -11.25 4.86 2.36
C HIS A 61 -11.17 3.35 2.55
N ALA A 62 -11.97 2.81 3.46
CA ALA A 62 -12.21 1.39 3.61
C ALA A 62 -13.70 1.12 3.44
N SER A 63 -14.07 0.08 2.70
CA SER A 63 -15.47 -0.35 2.61
C SER A 63 -15.61 -1.85 2.45
N GLY A 64 -16.75 -2.37 2.89
CA GLY A 64 -17.16 -3.75 2.65
C GLY A 64 -18.43 -3.77 1.83
N TYR A 65 -18.56 -4.80 1.01
CA TYR A 65 -19.78 -5.10 0.27
C TYR A 65 -19.98 -6.62 0.26
N LYS A 66 -21.09 -7.05 -0.35
CA LYS A 66 -21.53 -8.45 -0.38
C LYS A 66 -20.42 -9.47 -0.65
N TYR A 67 -19.45 -9.17 -1.52
CA TYR A 67 -18.44 -10.15 -1.95
C TYR A 67 -17.02 -9.86 -1.44
N GLY A 68 -16.77 -8.73 -0.80
CA GLY A 68 -15.39 -8.33 -0.56
C GLY A 68 -15.23 -7.00 0.16
N THR A 69 -14.01 -6.49 0.13
CA THR A 69 -13.62 -5.20 0.72
C THR A 69 -12.77 -4.38 -0.24
N ASN A 70 -12.88 -3.06 -0.11
CA ASN A 70 -12.02 -2.09 -0.77
C ASN A 70 -11.19 -1.35 0.29
N PHE A 71 -9.94 -1.05 -0.06
CA PHE A 71 -9.06 -0.18 0.69
C PHE A 71 -8.35 0.76 -0.29
N LEU A 72 -8.42 2.05 -0.03
CA LEU A 72 -7.71 3.10 -0.74
C LEU A 72 -6.97 3.97 0.28
N ASN A 73 -5.69 4.22 0.04
CA ASN A 73 -4.91 5.22 0.75
C ASN A 73 -4.25 6.16 -0.26
N VAL A 74 -4.37 7.47 -0.02
CA VAL A 74 -3.76 8.53 -0.81
C VAL A 74 -2.94 9.40 0.13
N ASP A 75 -1.62 9.37 -0.01
CA ASP A 75 -0.70 10.19 0.77
C ASP A 75 -0.17 11.33 -0.08
N LEU A 76 -0.12 12.52 0.50
CA LEU A 76 0.72 13.63 0.08
C LEU A 76 1.81 13.83 1.14
N LEU A 77 3.05 13.47 0.81
CA LEU A 77 4.21 13.63 1.67
C LEU A 77 4.95 14.90 1.28
N MET A 78 5.28 15.74 2.26
CA MET A 78 6.01 17.00 2.07
C MET A 78 7.28 16.95 2.91
N SER A 79 8.44 16.91 2.26
CA SER A 79 9.75 16.88 2.91
C SER A 79 10.28 18.27 3.26
N ASP A 80 11.25 18.33 4.18
CA ASP A 80 12.03 19.54 4.45
C ASP A 80 13.12 19.79 3.38
N SER A 81 13.93 20.83 3.59
CA SER A 81 14.98 21.25 2.67
C SER A 81 16.11 20.24 2.45
N LYS A 82 16.23 19.21 3.31
CA LYS A 82 17.24 18.15 3.15
C LYS A 82 16.87 17.16 2.05
N ASP A 83 15.64 17.21 1.58
CA ASP A 83 15.10 16.44 0.45
C ASP A 83 14.42 17.40 -0.55
N ASP A 84 15.06 18.54 -0.82
CA ASP A 84 14.65 19.54 -1.81
C ASP A 84 13.25 20.17 -1.60
N ASN A 85 12.70 20.13 -0.38
CA ASN A 85 11.29 20.43 -0.12
C ASN A 85 10.35 19.61 -1.01
N ALA A 86 10.72 18.36 -1.29
CA ALA A 86 10.01 17.52 -2.24
C ALA A 86 8.58 17.21 -1.78
N GLN A 87 7.71 17.10 -2.76
CA GLN A 87 6.36 16.60 -2.66
C GLN A 87 6.29 15.22 -3.32
N GLU A 88 5.71 14.27 -2.61
CA GLU A 88 5.44 12.93 -3.10
C GLU A 88 3.95 12.63 -2.96
N ALA A 89 3.33 12.20 -4.05
CA ALA A 89 2.00 11.60 -4.01
C ALA A 89 2.16 10.08 -4.09
N TYR A 90 1.55 9.35 -3.16
CA TYR A 90 1.54 7.88 -3.14
C TYR A 90 0.11 7.37 -2.99
N ILE A 91 -0.32 6.48 -3.88
CA ILE A 91 -1.64 5.88 -3.89
C ILE A 91 -1.49 4.37 -3.75
N THR A 92 -2.23 3.78 -2.83
CA THR A 92 -2.37 2.34 -2.67
C THR A 92 -3.84 1.98 -2.74
N TYR A 93 -4.23 1.14 -3.68
CA TYR A 93 -5.56 0.55 -3.74
C TYR A 93 -5.47 -0.97 -3.62
N ARG A 94 -6.34 -1.57 -2.82
CA ARG A 94 -6.50 -3.02 -2.67
C ARG A 94 -7.99 -3.36 -2.69
N HIS A 95 -8.32 -4.39 -3.45
CA HIS A 95 -9.62 -5.03 -3.48
C HIS A 95 -9.45 -6.49 -3.10
N THR A 96 -10.20 -6.94 -2.09
CA THR A 96 -10.16 -8.32 -1.61
C THR A 96 -11.49 -8.99 -1.84
N LEU A 97 -11.50 -10.05 -2.62
CA LEU A 97 -12.65 -10.93 -2.85
C LEU A 97 -12.63 -12.06 -1.83
N ASP A 98 -13.76 -12.28 -1.16
CA ASP A 98 -13.95 -13.35 -0.19
C ASP A 98 -14.75 -14.49 -0.85
N PHE A 99 -14.11 -15.65 -1.05
CA PHE A 99 -14.74 -16.77 -1.75
C PHE A 99 -15.85 -17.43 -0.93
N SER A 100 -15.80 -17.36 0.40
CA SER A 100 -16.92 -17.83 1.23
C SER A 100 -18.16 -16.98 0.99
N LYS A 101 -18.00 -15.65 0.94
CA LYS A 101 -19.10 -14.72 0.63
C LYS A 101 -19.64 -14.87 -0.79
N ILE A 102 -18.76 -15.05 -1.77
CA ILE A 102 -19.15 -15.23 -3.18
C ILE A 102 -19.93 -16.53 -3.38
N SER A 103 -19.43 -17.63 -2.81
CA SER A 103 -20.03 -18.96 -3.01
C SER A 103 -21.22 -19.24 -2.07
N GLY A 104 -21.37 -18.47 -0.99
CA GLY A 104 -22.31 -18.75 0.09
C GLY A 104 -21.95 -20.00 0.92
N LYS A 105 -20.73 -20.53 0.77
CA LYS A 105 -20.23 -21.71 1.49
C LYS A 105 -19.19 -21.31 2.52
N ASN A 106 -19.09 -22.09 3.61
CA ASN A 106 -18.00 -21.95 4.55
C ASN A 106 -16.71 -22.53 3.95
N LEU A 107 -15.75 -21.67 3.58
CA LEU A 107 -14.43 -22.04 3.05
C LEU A 107 -13.31 -21.74 4.06
N ALA A 108 -13.59 -21.85 5.37
CA ALA A 108 -12.56 -21.75 6.39
C ALA A 108 -11.44 -22.77 6.16
N PHE A 109 -10.19 -22.36 6.41
CA PHE A 109 -9.00 -23.17 6.20
C PHE A 109 -8.00 -22.95 7.34
N GLY A 110 -7.86 -23.93 8.22
CA GLY A 110 -7.03 -23.82 9.42
C GLY A 110 -7.46 -22.61 10.27
N PRO A 111 -6.54 -21.69 10.64
CA PRO A 111 -6.87 -20.49 11.41
C PRO A 111 -7.54 -19.36 10.59
N ALA A 112 -7.73 -19.56 9.28
CA ALA A 112 -8.40 -18.58 8.43
C ALA A 112 -9.91 -18.83 8.40
N ARG A 113 -10.70 -17.78 8.66
CA ARG A 113 -12.16 -17.81 8.52
C ARG A 113 -12.62 -17.85 7.06
N SER A 114 -11.78 -17.42 6.13
CA SER A 114 -12.04 -17.53 4.71
C SER A 114 -10.76 -17.48 3.87
N VAL A 115 -10.88 -17.87 2.61
CA VAL A 115 -9.86 -17.74 1.57
C VAL A 115 -10.39 -16.86 0.44
N GLY A 116 -9.48 -16.18 -0.25
CA GLY A 116 -9.86 -15.17 -1.22
C GLY A 116 -8.76 -14.77 -2.17
N LEU A 117 -9.01 -13.67 -2.89
CA LEU A 117 -8.08 -13.08 -3.84
C LEU A 117 -7.96 -11.59 -3.56
N THR A 118 -6.74 -11.10 -3.37
CA THR A 118 -6.46 -9.66 -3.36
C THR A 118 -5.87 -9.25 -4.69
N LEU A 119 -6.35 -8.13 -5.24
CA LEU A 119 -5.76 -7.43 -6.37
C LEU A 119 -5.71 -5.94 -6.09
N GLY A 120 -4.88 -5.20 -6.83
CA GLY A 120 -4.80 -3.77 -6.62
C GLY A 120 -3.61 -3.14 -7.32
N PHE A 121 -3.30 -1.91 -6.93
CA PHE A 121 -2.15 -1.19 -7.47
C PHE A 121 -1.51 -0.24 -6.46
N ASP A 122 -0.24 0.07 -6.72
CA ASP A 122 0.43 1.22 -6.15
C ASP A 122 0.84 2.17 -7.25
N TRP A 123 0.79 3.45 -6.96
CA TRP A 123 1.27 4.50 -7.85
C TRP A 123 1.97 5.58 -7.02
N ASN A 124 3.15 6.02 -7.45
CA ASN A 124 3.79 7.17 -6.82
C ASN A 124 4.41 8.12 -7.85
N THR A 125 4.56 9.37 -7.43
CA THR A 125 5.45 10.35 -8.08
C THR A 125 6.07 11.25 -7.01
N LYS A 126 7.36 11.52 -7.13
CA LYS A 126 8.10 12.46 -6.28
C LYS A 126 8.89 13.45 -7.13
N ASN A 127 9.07 14.68 -6.64
CA ASN A 127 9.71 15.77 -7.38
C ASN A 127 11.04 16.27 -6.76
N ASP A 128 11.78 15.43 -6.03
CA ASP A 128 13.14 15.76 -5.56
C ASP A 128 14.17 15.77 -6.72
N ASN A 129 15.36 16.30 -6.45
CA ASN A 129 16.45 16.32 -7.42
C ASN A 129 17.35 15.08 -7.39
N SER A 130 17.07 14.11 -6.51
CA SER A 130 17.81 12.86 -6.34
C SER A 130 17.10 11.71 -7.07
N TYR A 131 16.47 10.76 -6.36
CA TYR A 131 15.89 9.55 -6.94
C TYR A 131 14.58 9.83 -7.69
N ALA A 132 13.71 10.70 -7.16
CA ALA A 132 12.44 11.09 -7.77
C ALA A 132 11.62 9.91 -8.33
N SER A 133 11.29 8.93 -7.47
CA SER A 133 10.55 7.72 -7.86
C SER A 133 9.23 8.05 -8.58
N LYS A 134 8.91 7.26 -9.61
CA LYS A 134 7.68 7.30 -10.42
C LYS A 134 7.09 5.89 -10.61
N LYS A 135 6.94 5.19 -9.49
CA LYS A 135 6.53 3.80 -9.38
C LYS A 135 5.11 3.61 -9.91
N ARG A 136 4.91 2.49 -10.59
CA ARG A 136 3.61 1.91 -10.92
C ARG A 136 3.71 0.43 -10.67
N MET A 137 2.79 -0.11 -9.88
CA MET A 137 2.80 -1.52 -9.52
C MET A 137 1.38 -2.07 -9.56
N LEU A 138 1.18 -3.20 -10.22
CA LEU A 138 -0.04 -4.01 -10.06
C LEU A 138 0.27 -5.18 -9.14
N VAL A 139 -0.72 -5.59 -8.34
CA VAL A 139 -0.62 -6.77 -7.47
C VAL A 139 -1.82 -7.68 -7.66
N VAL A 140 -1.59 -8.98 -7.55
CA VAL A 140 -2.66 -9.98 -7.51
C VAL A 140 -2.17 -11.24 -6.80
N GLY A 141 -3.02 -11.88 -6.00
CA GLY A 141 -2.71 -13.19 -5.44
C GLY A 141 -3.66 -13.66 -4.35
N PRO A 142 -3.50 -14.91 -3.88
CA PRO A 142 -4.34 -15.49 -2.84
C PRO A 142 -4.18 -14.78 -1.50
N THR A 143 -5.28 -14.75 -0.75
CA THR A 143 -5.37 -14.10 0.56
C THR A 143 -6.11 -15.00 1.55
N LEU A 144 -5.53 -15.18 2.73
CA LEU A 144 -6.18 -15.76 3.89
C LEU A 144 -6.72 -14.65 4.77
N MET A 145 -8.01 -14.69 5.08
CA MET A 145 -8.64 -13.80 6.06
C MET A 145 -8.66 -14.53 7.40
N MET A 146 -7.86 -14.08 8.35
CA MET A 146 -7.63 -14.76 9.62
C MET A 146 -8.79 -14.55 10.58
N ASP A 147 -9.08 -15.56 11.41
CA ASP A 147 -10.10 -15.45 12.45
C ASP A 147 -9.56 -14.76 13.71
N VAL A 148 -9.59 -13.42 13.70
CA VAL A 148 -9.11 -12.57 14.80
C VAL A 148 -10.07 -11.40 15.06
N PRO A 149 -10.03 -10.76 16.24
CA PRO A 149 -10.71 -9.49 16.46
C PRO A 149 -10.29 -8.43 15.44
N GLY A 150 -11.26 -7.73 14.86
CA GLY A 150 -11.03 -6.82 13.75
C GLY A 150 -10.68 -7.60 12.47
N PHE A 151 -9.49 -7.37 11.93
CA PHE A 151 -9.01 -8.13 10.78
C PHE A 151 -7.50 -8.36 10.77
N LEU A 152 -7.11 -9.47 10.14
CA LEU A 152 -5.76 -9.75 9.68
C LEU A 152 -5.88 -10.49 8.36
N ASN A 153 -5.31 -9.92 7.31
CA ASN A 153 -5.17 -10.57 6.00
C ASN A 153 -3.71 -10.97 5.79
N VAL A 154 -3.50 -12.22 5.36
CA VAL A 154 -2.19 -12.74 4.96
C VAL A 154 -2.25 -13.11 3.49
N SER A 155 -1.46 -12.43 2.67
CA SER A 155 -1.52 -12.53 1.20
C SER A 155 -0.17 -12.93 0.63
N VAL A 156 -0.18 -13.77 -0.41
CA VAL A 156 0.97 -13.97 -1.29
C VAL A 156 0.64 -13.34 -2.63
N LEU A 157 1.33 -12.26 -2.98
CA LEU A 157 1.00 -11.42 -4.13
C LEU A 157 2.10 -11.49 -5.17
N ALA A 158 1.73 -11.64 -6.44
CA ALA A 158 2.62 -11.38 -7.57
C ALA A 158 2.63 -9.88 -7.87
N LEU A 159 3.82 -9.29 -8.01
CA LEU A 159 4.02 -7.88 -8.29
C LEU A 159 4.47 -7.67 -9.74
N PHE A 160 3.81 -6.73 -10.41
CA PHE A 160 4.19 -6.23 -11.73
C PHE A 160 4.57 -4.78 -11.58
N GLU A 161 5.86 -4.53 -11.37
CA GLU A 161 6.38 -3.22 -10.99
C GLU A 161 7.14 -2.56 -12.15
N SER A 162 6.99 -1.25 -12.26
CA SER A 162 7.81 -0.41 -13.13
C SER A 162 8.12 0.91 -12.45
N ASN A 163 9.22 1.53 -12.84
CA ASN A 163 9.62 2.83 -12.32
C ASN A 163 10.26 3.68 -13.42
N GLN A 164 10.33 4.99 -13.18
CA GLN A 164 11.02 5.93 -14.06
C GLN A 164 11.61 7.06 -13.21
N PRO A 165 12.65 6.74 -12.40
CA PRO A 165 13.30 7.74 -11.56
C PRO A 165 14.05 8.78 -12.42
N LYS A 166 14.56 9.83 -11.77
CA LYS A 166 15.38 10.84 -12.45
C LYS A 166 16.63 10.17 -13.05
N GLY A 167 17.01 10.61 -14.25
CA GLY A 167 18.16 10.05 -14.99
C GLY A 167 17.84 8.84 -15.87
N ILE A 168 16.62 8.30 -15.82
CA ILE A 168 16.19 7.19 -16.66
C ILE A 168 15.32 7.69 -17.83
N SER A 169 15.77 7.46 -19.06
CA SER A 169 15.14 8.00 -20.29
C SER A 169 13.79 7.36 -20.62
N SER A 170 13.61 6.08 -20.31
CA SER A 170 12.38 5.32 -20.57
C SER A 170 11.98 4.48 -19.36
N ARG A 171 10.68 4.34 -19.09
CA ARG A 171 10.15 3.53 -18.00
C ARG A 171 10.76 2.12 -18.02
N TYR A 172 11.32 1.72 -16.90
CA TYR A 172 11.92 0.42 -16.68
C TYR A 172 10.91 -0.49 -16.00
N THR A 173 10.83 -1.75 -16.44
CA THR A 173 9.97 -2.79 -15.86
C THR A 173 10.86 -3.84 -15.21
N TYR A 174 10.57 -4.16 -13.96
CA TYR A 174 11.30 -5.17 -13.20
C TYR A 174 10.79 -6.58 -13.53
N ASP A 175 11.56 -7.60 -13.11
CA ASP A 175 11.09 -8.97 -13.14
C ASP A 175 9.85 -9.13 -12.24
N THR A 176 8.88 -9.95 -12.67
CA THR A 176 7.75 -10.33 -11.81
C THR A 176 8.29 -11.06 -10.58
N HIS A 177 7.89 -10.60 -9.40
CA HIS A 177 8.42 -11.10 -8.14
C HIS A 177 7.31 -11.22 -7.09
N PRO A 178 7.44 -12.16 -6.13
CA PRO A 178 6.45 -12.34 -5.08
C PRO A 178 6.63 -11.37 -3.90
N MET A 179 5.52 -11.11 -3.21
CA MET A 179 5.45 -10.43 -1.92
C MET A 179 4.60 -11.24 -0.94
N LEU A 180 5.12 -11.50 0.25
CA LEU A 180 4.31 -11.86 1.41
C LEU A 180 3.83 -10.58 2.07
N ASN A 181 2.52 -10.38 2.16
CA ASN A 181 1.89 -9.21 2.75
C ASN A 181 1.04 -9.62 3.95
N LEU A 182 1.17 -8.88 5.05
CA LEU A 182 0.27 -8.87 6.18
C LEU A 182 -0.36 -7.49 6.29
N ALA A 183 -1.67 -7.41 6.48
CA ALA A 183 -2.38 -6.16 6.79
C ALA A 183 -3.34 -6.42 7.95
N TRP A 184 -3.35 -5.55 8.96
CA TRP A 184 -4.12 -5.77 10.18
C TRP A 184 -4.71 -4.50 10.76
N GLY A 185 -5.77 -4.69 11.53
CA GLY A 185 -6.36 -3.71 12.41
C GLY A 185 -7.02 -4.44 13.57
N ILE A 186 -6.31 -4.53 14.69
CA ILE A 186 -6.67 -5.36 15.84
C ILE A 186 -6.95 -4.46 17.04
N PRO A 187 -8.19 -4.39 17.54
CA PRO A 187 -8.50 -3.67 18.76
C PRO A 187 -7.83 -4.35 19.97
N LEU A 188 -7.29 -3.55 20.88
CA LEU A 188 -6.63 -4.02 22.09
C LEU A 188 -7.64 -4.08 23.25
N GLY A 189 -8.50 -5.10 23.20
CA GLY A 189 -9.58 -5.29 24.17
C GLY A 189 -10.59 -4.13 24.15
N SER A 190 -11.02 -3.68 25.33
CA SER A 190 -11.97 -2.58 25.52
C SER A 190 -11.29 -1.24 25.84
N THR A 191 -10.00 -1.11 25.58
CA THR A 191 -9.19 0.05 26.02
C THR A 191 -9.39 1.31 25.17
N GLY A 192 -10.03 1.20 24.00
CA GLY A 192 -10.05 2.25 22.98
C GLY A 192 -8.77 2.32 22.15
N LEU A 193 -7.78 1.46 22.43
CA LEU A 193 -6.57 1.31 21.62
C LEU A 193 -6.75 0.26 20.52
N ALA A 194 -6.08 0.45 19.40
CA ALA A 194 -5.92 -0.56 18.35
C ALA A 194 -4.48 -0.59 17.85
N PHE A 195 -4.00 -1.78 17.50
CA PHE A 195 -2.76 -1.97 16.76
C PHE A 195 -3.10 -2.22 15.29
N GLU A 196 -2.55 -1.42 14.39
CA GLU A 196 -2.93 -1.38 12.98
C GLU A 196 -1.69 -1.23 12.12
N GLY A 197 -1.77 -1.63 10.85
CA GLY A 197 -0.65 -1.46 9.93
C GLY A 197 -0.51 -2.56 8.89
N TYR A 198 0.68 -2.62 8.31
CA TYR A 198 1.05 -3.65 7.34
C TYR A 198 2.52 -4.06 7.46
N MET A 199 2.82 -5.24 6.94
CA MET A 199 4.18 -5.74 6.75
C MET A 199 4.29 -6.41 5.38
N ASN A 200 5.33 -6.06 4.64
CA ASN A 200 5.68 -6.64 3.36
C ASN A 200 7.06 -7.25 3.45
N TYR A 201 7.18 -8.51 3.02
CA TYR A 201 8.44 -9.09 2.58
C TYR A 201 8.37 -9.24 1.06
N ILE A 202 9.19 -8.46 0.35
CA ILE A 202 9.19 -8.39 -1.11
C ILE A 202 10.46 -9.07 -1.61
N ALA A 203 10.33 -10.06 -2.48
CA ALA A 203 11.49 -10.71 -3.06
C ALA A 203 12.29 -9.75 -3.97
N ALA A 204 13.55 -10.08 -4.22
CA ALA A 204 14.35 -9.33 -5.19
C ALA A 204 13.66 -9.36 -6.57
N LYS A 205 13.76 -8.24 -7.31
CA LYS A 205 13.05 -7.97 -8.56
C LYS A 205 13.99 -7.86 -9.76
N GLY A 206 15.06 -8.66 -9.74
CA GLY A 206 16.08 -8.69 -10.79
C GLY A 206 17.02 -7.48 -10.74
N LYS A 207 17.26 -6.88 -11.89
CA LYS A 207 18.09 -5.66 -12.02
C LYS A 207 17.27 -4.40 -11.78
N ASN A 208 17.91 -3.38 -11.21
CA ASN A 208 17.37 -2.03 -11.10
C ASN A 208 17.55 -1.26 -12.41
N GLU A 209 16.97 -0.07 -12.45
CA GLU A 209 16.91 0.81 -13.62
C GLU A 209 18.30 1.29 -14.09
N PHE A 210 19.32 1.15 -13.24
CA PHE A 210 20.71 1.51 -13.51
C PHE A 210 21.61 0.29 -13.77
N GLY A 211 21.05 -0.92 -13.86
CA GLY A 211 21.77 -2.17 -14.16
C GLY A 211 22.38 -2.89 -12.93
N GLY A 212 22.23 -2.33 -11.73
CA GLY A 212 22.61 -2.97 -10.47
C GLY A 212 21.62 -4.07 -10.06
N SER A 213 22.02 -5.01 -9.20
CA SER A 213 21.08 -6.00 -8.66
C SER A 213 20.20 -5.41 -7.56
N THR A 214 18.95 -5.84 -7.49
CA THR A 214 18.03 -5.47 -6.39
C THR A 214 18.15 -6.44 -5.22
N GLY A 215 17.89 -5.94 -4.01
CA GLY A 215 17.77 -6.75 -2.79
C GLY A 215 16.31 -7.02 -2.41
N PRO A 216 16.02 -8.09 -1.65
CA PRO A 216 14.69 -8.29 -1.07
C PRO A 216 14.37 -7.17 -0.07
N GLU A 217 13.14 -6.70 -0.07
CA GLU A 217 12.69 -5.60 0.80
C GLU A 217 11.93 -6.13 2.01
N VAL A 218 12.10 -5.46 3.15
CA VAL A 218 11.21 -5.62 4.30
C VAL A 218 10.64 -4.25 4.60
N ASN A 219 9.33 -4.08 4.48
CA ASN A 219 8.65 -2.84 4.83
C ASN A 219 7.57 -3.12 5.87
N PHE A 220 7.80 -2.66 7.09
CA PHE A 220 6.85 -2.69 8.20
C PHE A 220 6.41 -1.26 8.47
N ASP A 221 5.12 -1.06 8.62
CA ASP A 221 4.52 0.20 9.02
C ASP A 221 3.38 -0.12 9.99
N GLY A 222 3.59 0.22 11.27
CA GLY A 222 2.69 -0.17 12.34
C GLY A 222 2.39 0.99 13.27
N GLN A 223 1.14 1.09 13.70
CA GLN A 223 0.64 2.17 14.55
C GLN A 223 -0.16 1.63 15.73
N ILE A 224 -0.05 2.33 16.86
CA ILE A 224 -0.97 2.19 17.99
C ILE A 224 -1.81 3.47 18.05
N MET A 225 -3.11 3.33 17.84
CA MET A 225 -4.07 4.44 17.76
C MET A 225 -5.06 4.36 18.92
N TYR A 226 -5.32 5.49 19.57
CA TYR A 226 -6.31 5.64 20.64
C TYR A 226 -7.53 6.43 20.15
N ASP A 227 -8.72 5.95 20.48
CA ASP A 227 -9.99 6.65 20.28
C ASP A 227 -10.16 7.79 21.28
N VAL A 228 -9.79 9.00 20.88
CA VAL A 228 -10.01 10.23 21.65
C VAL A 228 -11.43 10.76 21.44
N GLY A 229 -12.09 10.39 20.34
CA GLY A 229 -13.44 10.82 20.01
C GLY A 229 -14.48 10.34 21.02
N THR A 230 -14.42 9.07 21.44
CA THR A 230 -15.33 8.52 22.45
C THR A 230 -15.35 9.31 23.76
N PRO A 231 -14.23 9.51 24.48
CA PRO A 231 -14.23 10.25 25.74
C PRO A 231 -14.59 11.74 25.57
N LEU A 232 -14.45 12.30 24.38
CA LEU A 232 -14.86 13.68 24.06
C LEU A 232 -16.31 13.79 23.58
N GLY A 233 -17.06 12.69 23.52
CA GLY A 233 -18.46 12.70 23.06
C GLY A 233 -18.63 12.93 21.55
N MET A 234 -17.59 12.76 20.74
CA MET A 234 -17.61 12.94 19.29
C MET A 234 -18.14 11.73 18.52
N GLY A 235 -18.41 10.62 19.21
CA GLY A 235 -18.67 9.32 18.62
C GLY A 235 -17.43 8.43 18.59
N LYS A 236 -17.67 7.11 18.49
CA LYS A 236 -16.60 6.11 18.54
C LYS A 236 -15.71 6.21 17.32
N ASN A 237 -14.39 6.25 17.54
CA ASN A 237 -13.34 6.38 16.53
C ASN A 237 -13.41 7.63 15.63
N THR A 238 -14.31 8.59 15.91
CA THR A 238 -14.44 9.82 15.10
C THR A 238 -13.13 10.61 15.06
N PHE A 239 -12.39 10.62 16.16
CA PHE A 239 -11.07 11.25 16.23
C PHE A 239 -10.09 10.34 16.96
N ARG A 240 -8.94 10.09 16.34
CA ARG A 240 -7.94 9.14 16.82
C ARG A 240 -6.57 9.77 16.79
N VAL A 241 -5.74 9.43 17.77
CA VAL A 241 -4.33 9.86 17.81
C VAL A 241 -3.45 8.68 18.17
N GLY A 242 -2.21 8.68 17.72
CA GLY A 242 -1.33 7.56 17.96
C GLY A 242 0.12 7.79 17.62
N LEU A 243 0.88 6.72 17.84
CA LEU A 243 2.29 6.60 17.50
C LEU A 243 2.43 5.59 16.38
N GLU A 244 3.24 5.91 15.38
CA GLU A 244 3.52 5.06 14.22
C GLU A 244 5.03 4.82 14.10
N TYR A 245 5.41 3.65 13.63
CA TYR A 245 6.80 3.29 13.38
C TYR A 245 6.92 2.58 12.04
N GLN A 246 7.78 3.12 11.18
CA GLN A 246 8.17 2.49 9.94
C GLN A 246 9.58 1.90 10.03
N TYR A 247 9.71 0.67 9.55
CA TYR A 247 10.98 0.04 9.25
C TYR A 247 10.98 -0.39 7.79
N TRP A 248 11.88 0.16 6.97
CA TRP A 248 12.01 -0.24 5.59
C TRP A 248 13.45 -0.58 5.25
N ARG A 249 13.76 -1.86 5.08
CA ARG A 249 15.06 -2.35 4.63
C ARG A 249 15.05 -2.54 3.12
N ASN A 250 16.15 -2.11 2.49
CA ASN A 250 16.37 -2.16 1.05
C ASN A 250 15.29 -1.40 0.27
N LYS A 251 14.95 -0.18 0.71
CA LYS A 251 13.86 0.63 0.15
C LYS A 251 13.97 0.78 -1.38
N PHE A 252 12.89 0.44 -2.09
CA PHE A 252 12.81 0.35 -3.56
C PHE A 252 13.77 -0.69 -4.19
N GLY A 253 14.17 -1.71 -3.43
CA GLY A 253 15.12 -2.72 -3.86
C GLY A 253 16.59 -2.29 -3.80
N ASN A 254 16.88 -1.08 -3.29
CA ASN A 254 18.24 -0.59 -3.16
C ASN A 254 19.02 -1.43 -2.12
N PRO A 255 20.23 -1.93 -2.43
CA PRO A 255 21.01 -2.70 -1.47
C PRO A 255 21.39 -1.87 -0.23
N SER A 256 21.65 -2.54 0.89
CA SER A 256 21.86 -1.91 2.20
C SER A 256 23.08 -0.99 2.32
N ASN A 257 23.99 -1.01 1.33
CA ASN A 257 25.13 -0.10 1.27
C ASN A 257 24.78 1.26 0.63
N VAL A 258 23.60 1.41 0.02
CA VAL A 258 23.10 2.69 -0.48
C VAL A 258 22.60 3.53 0.71
N PRO A 259 23.10 4.77 0.92
CA PRO A 259 22.59 5.65 1.95
C PRO A 259 21.07 5.84 1.84
N GLY A 260 20.38 5.84 2.98
CA GLY A 260 18.92 6.00 3.04
C GLY A 260 18.09 4.82 2.52
N SER A 261 18.72 3.70 2.12
CA SER A 261 18.03 2.44 1.79
C SER A 261 17.44 1.71 3.01
N LEU A 262 17.83 2.12 4.22
CA LEU A 262 17.28 1.65 5.48
C LEU A 262 16.55 2.80 6.19
N ALA A 263 15.24 2.69 6.32
CA ALA A 263 14.40 3.62 7.09
C ALA A 263 14.07 3.04 8.47
N LYS A 264 14.12 3.90 9.49
CA LYS A 264 13.71 3.64 10.88
C LYS A 264 13.03 4.90 11.40
N THR A 265 11.74 5.01 11.17
CA THR A 265 11.05 6.29 11.22
C THR A 265 9.93 6.26 12.25
N PRO A 266 10.16 6.79 13.46
CA PRO A 266 9.07 7.06 14.40
C PRO A 266 8.27 8.27 13.93
N MET A 267 6.96 8.21 14.12
CA MET A 267 6.00 9.23 13.73
C MET A 267 4.92 9.41 14.81
N VAL A 268 4.31 10.59 14.82
CA VAL A 268 3.02 10.83 15.47
C VAL A 268 1.94 10.90 14.40
N ARG A 269 0.72 10.45 14.74
CA ARG A 269 -0.41 10.40 13.82
C ARG A 269 -1.69 10.91 14.49
N ALA A 270 -2.52 11.60 13.71
CA ALA A 270 -3.90 11.90 14.05
C ALA A 270 -4.81 11.62 12.86
N GLU A 271 -6.03 11.15 13.12
CA GLU A 271 -7.03 10.81 12.11
C GLU A 271 -8.41 11.31 12.52
N TYR A 272 -9.16 11.83 11.56
CA TYR A 272 -10.57 12.17 11.69
C TYR A 272 -11.39 11.32 10.72
N HIS A 273 -12.36 10.58 11.25
CA HIS A 273 -13.21 9.63 10.51
C HIS A 273 -14.63 10.18 10.31
N PHE A 274 -15.23 9.94 9.13
CA PHE A 274 -16.57 10.45 8.75
C PHE A 274 -17.32 9.56 7.75
#